data_AF-A0A8S3KF78-F1
#
_entry.id   AF-A0A8S3KF78-F1
#
_cell.length_a   1.000
_cell.length_b   1.000
_cell.length_c   1.000
_cell.angle_alpha   90.00
_cell.angle_beta   90.00
_cell.angle_gamma   90.00
#
_symmetry.space_group_name_H-M   'P 1'
#
loop_
_entity.id
_entity.type
_entity.pdbx_description
1 polymer ?
#
loop_
_entity_poly.entity_id
_entity_poly.type
_entity_poly.pdbx_seq_one_letter_code
_entity_poly.pdbx_strand_id
1 'polypeptide(L)'
;AENKRKQKEIEDTILEVLSSSAGNLLENETAIQILSSSKKISEEIEAKQKIAEETQKEIEFTRQGYLPVAKHSTILFFCISDLANIDPMYQYSLVWFINLYVMSIENSEKSTDLQQRIQKL
;
A
#
# COMPACT_ATOMS: atom_id res chain seq x y z
N ALA A 1 1.55 5.21 7.13
CA ALA A 1 2.02 5.04 8.53
C ALA A 1 2.83 6.25 9.00
N GLU A 2 3.82 6.70 8.24
CA GLU A 2 4.68 7.83 8.62
C GLU A 2 3.92 9.17 8.74
N ASN A 3 3.06 9.51 7.77
CA ASN A 3 2.25 10.74 7.83
C ASN A 3 1.34 10.80 9.06
N LYS A 4 0.72 9.68 9.42
CA LYS A 4 -0.13 9.57 10.62
C LYS A 4 0.68 9.74 11.92
N ARG A 5 1.94 9.30 11.94
CA ARG A 5 2.85 9.53 13.07
C ARG A 5 3.24 11.00 13.17
N LYS A 6 3.63 11.61 12.04
CA LYS A 6 3.98 13.04 11.95
C LYS A 6 2.80 13.95 12.34
N GLN A 7 1.58 13.60 11.95
CA GLN A 7 0.38 14.32 12.37
C GLN A 7 0.22 14.31 13.89
N LYS A 8 0.40 13.15 14.52
CA LYS A 8 0.35 13.02 15.98
C LYS A 8 1.47 13.81 16.68
N GLU A 9 2.69 13.74 16.15
CA GLU A 9 3.83 14.53 16.66
C GLU A 9 3.54 16.04 16.61
N ILE A 10 2.87 16.52 15.55
CA ILE A 10 2.44 17.91 15.42
C ILE A 10 1.34 18.26 16.42
N GLU A 11 0.34 17.39 16.61
CA GLU A 11 -0.72 17.57 17.62
C GLU A 11 -0.14 17.65 19.04
N ASP A 12 0.81 16.76 19.37
CA ASP A 12 1.51 16.73 20.65
C ASP A 12 2.34 18.02 20.85
N THR A 13 3.01 18.50 19.80
CA THR A 13 3.77 19.77 19.82
C THR A 13 2.85 20.98 20.05
N ILE A 14 1.68 21.01 19.40
CA ILE A 14 0.67 22.06 19.59
C ILE A 14 0.17 22.05 21.04
N LEU A 15 -0.14 20.87 21.60
CA LEU A 15 -0.57 20.70 22.99
C LEU A 15 0.52 21.16 23.98
N GLU A 16 1.77 20.83 23.72
CA GLU A 16 2.91 21.26 24.55
C GLU A 16 3.06 22.79 24.55
N VAL A 17 2.99 23.44 23.39
CA VAL A 17 3.08 24.91 23.28
C VAL A 17 1.89 25.59 23.98
N LEU A 18 0.68 25.04 23.86
CA LEU A 18 -0.50 25.58 24.53
C LEU A 18 -0.44 25.39 26.06
N SER A 19 0.08 24.26 26.54
CA SER A 19 0.17 23.95 27.97
C SER A 19 1.33 24.65 28.70
N SER A 20 2.46 24.85 28.03
CA SER A 20 3.63 25.55 28.58
C SER A 20 3.46 27.08 28.62
N SER A 21 2.54 27.61 27.82
CA SER A 21 2.20 29.03 27.80
C SER A 21 1.23 29.38 28.94
N ALA A 22 1.74 29.42 30.17
CA ALA A 22 0.99 29.81 31.37
C ALA A 22 0.67 31.34 31.46
N GLY A 23 0.94 32.11 30.40
CA GLY A 23 0.70 33.55 30.27
C GLY A 23 0.03 33.91 28.94
N ASN A 24 -0.12 35.21 28.64
CA ASN A 24 -0.81 35.70 27.44
C ASN A 24 -0.13 35.20 26.15
N LEU A 25 -0.66 34.14 25.55
CA LEU A 25 -0.14 33.48 24.34
C LEU A 25 0.10 34.46 23.18
N LEU A 26 -0.68 35.54 23.14
CA LEU A 26 -0.59 36.59 22.12
C LEU A 26 0.69 37.43 22.22
N GLU A 27 1.36 37.42 23.37
CA GLU A 27 2.64 38.14 23.57
C GLU A 27 3.85 37.25 23.28
N ASN A 28 3.65 35.93 23.13
CA ASN A 28 4.70 34.97 22.87
C ASN A 28 4.86 34.75 21.36
N GLU A 29 5.70 35.55 20.73
CA GLU A 29 5.97 35.50 19.29
C GLU A 29 6.48 34.12 18.83
N THR A 30 7.26 33.41 19.66
CA THR A 30 7.75 32.07 19.32
C THR A 30 6.63 31.03 19.34
N ALA A 31 5.70 31.12 20.29
CA ALA A 31 4.50 30.26 20.31
C ALA A 31 3.63 30.47 19.05
N ILE A 32 3.44 31.73 18.62
CA ILE A 32 2.68 32.06 17.40
C ILE A 32 3.36 31.48 16.15
N GLN A 33 4.69 31.59 16.03
CA GLN A 33 5.43 31.03 14.90
C GLN A 33 5.37 29.49 14.86
N ILE A 34 5.49 28.82 16.01
CA ILE A 34 5.39 27.36 16.10
C ILE A 34 3.98 26.89 15.73
N LEU A 35 2.93 27.55 16.23
CA LEU A 35 1.54 27.23 15.88
C LEU A 35 1.26 27.44 14.37
N SER A 36 1.75 28.54 13.80
CA SER A 36 1.58 28.86 12.37
C SER A 36 2.30 27.84 11.47
N SER A 37 3.54 27.51 11.79
CA SER A 37 4.31 26.50 11.05
C SER A 37 3.70 25.10 11.20
N SER A 38 3.29 24.72 12.41
CA SER A 38 2.61 23.44 12.70
C SER A 38 1.31 23.29 11.93
N LYS A 39 0.49 24.37 11.87
CA LYS A 39 -0.74 24.41 11.08
C LYS A 39 -0.45 24.18 9.60
N LYS A 40 0.53 24.89 9.03
CA LYS A 40 0.90 24.74 7.61
C LYS A 40 1.37 23.32 7.28
N ILE A 41 2.19 22.72 8.14
CA ILE A 41 2.66 21.35 7.94
C ILE A 41 1.50 20.34 8.07
N SER A 42 0.59 20.56 9.03
CA SER A 42 -0.60 19.72 9.20
C SER A 42 -1.50 19.75 7.95
N GLU A 43 -1.76 20.93 7.40
CA GLU A 43 -2.54 21.09 6.15
C GLU A 43 -1.86 20.38 4.96
N GLU A 44 -0.53 20.45 4.87
CA GLU A 44 0.24 19.75 3.83
C GLU A 44 0.16 18.23 4.00
N ILE A 45 0.27 17.72 5.22
CA ILE A 45 0.15 16.29 5.52
C ILE A 45 -1.25 15.78 5.19
N GLU A 46 -2.30 16.53 5.57
CA GLU A 46 -3.70 16.18 5.29
C GLU A 46 -3.95 16.09 3.78
N ALA A 47 -3.47 17.07 3.00
CA ALA A 47 -3.56 17.04 1.54
C ALA A 47 -2.86 15.82 0.93
N LYS A 48 -1.65 15.50 1.39
CA LYS A 48 -0.91 14.31 0.93
C LYS A 48 -1.62 13.02 1.32
N GLN A 49 -2.24 12.98 2.49
CA GLN A 49 -2.95 11.80 2.97
C GLN A 49 -4.23 11.55 2.16
N LYS A 50 -4.98 12.60 1.82
CA LYS A 50 -6.13 12.48 0.93
C LYS A 50 -5.76 11.88 -0.44
N ILE A 51 -4.67 12.37 -1.04
CA ILE A 51 -4.15 11.82 -2.30
C ILE A 51 -3.76 10.34 -2.13
N ALA A 52 -3.07 10.00 -1.04
CA ALA A 52 -2.67 8.61 -0.78
C ALA A 52 -3.88 7.68 -0.63
N GLU A 53 -4.96 8.12 0.02
CA GLU A 53 -6.19 7.34 0.17
C GLU A 53 -6.92 7.13 -1.16
N GLU A 54 -6.98 8.14 -2.01
CA GLU A 54 -7.55 8.04 -3.36
C GLU A 54 -6.74 7.05 -4.21
N THR A 55 -5.42 7.18 -4.23
CA THR A 55 -4.52 6.24 -4.93
C THR A 55 -4.66 4.82 -4.38
N GLN A 56 -4.78 4.65 -3.05
CA GLN A 56 -4.95 3.33 -2.45
C GLN A 56 -6.26 2.66 -2.89
N LYS A 57 -7.35 3.42 -3.03
CA LYS A 57 -8.62 2.89 -3.56
C LYS A 57 -8.48 2.44 -5.01
N GLU A 58 -7.77 3.19 -5.84
CA GLU A 58 -7.53 2.84 -7.23
C GLU A 58 -6.66 1.57 -7.36
N ILE A 59 -5.59 1.48 -6.55
CA ILE A 59 -4.75 0.29 -6.47
C ILE A 59 -5.58 -0.93 -6.04
N GLU A 60 -6.39 -0.78 -4.99
CA GLU A 60 -7.20 -1.89 -4.48
C GLU A 60 -8.25 -2.34 -5.51
N PHE A 61 -8.91 -1.41 -6.19
CA PHE A 61 -9.85 -1.70 -7.27
C PHE A 61 -9.16 -2.50 -8.40
N THR A 62 -7.99 -2.03 -8.84
CA THR A 62 -7.22 -2.70 -9.89
C THR A 62 -6.76 -4.09 -9.45
N ARG A 63 -6.30 -4.22 -8.20
CA ARG A 63 -5.84 -5.49 -7.61
C ARG A 63 -6.96 -6.52 -7.52
N GLN A 64 -8.17 -6.11 -7.13
CA GLN A 64 -9.33 -6.99 -7.06
C GLN A 64 -9.67 -7.60 -8.42
N GLY A 65 -9.45 -6.86 -9.51
CA GLY A 65 -9.60 -7.35 -10.87
C GLY A 65 -8.81 -8.62 -11.17
N TYR A 66 -7.60 -8.75 -10.64
CA TYR A 66 -6.72 -9.90 -10.88
C TYR A 66 -6.88 -11.04 -9.86
N LEU A 67 -7.77 -10.91 -8.88
CA LEU A 67 -8.00 -11.93 -7.86
C LEU A 67 -8.40 -13.31 -8.44
N PRO A 68 -9.22 -13.43 -9.51
CA PRO A 68 -9.53 -14.72 -10.12
C PRO A 68 -8.28 -15.46 -10.64
N VAL A 69 -7.37 -14.73 -11.28
CA VAL A 69 -6.10 -15.25 -11.80
C VAL A 69 -5.20 -15.75 -10.66
N ALA A 70 -5.13 -14.98 -9.56
CA ALA A 70 -4.36 -15.38 -8.38
C ALA A 70 -4.90 -16.67 -7.72
N LYS A 71 -6.23 -16.82 -7.65
CA LYS A 71 -6.87 -18.06 -7.18
C LYS A 71 -6.52 -19.25 -8.07
N HIS A 72 -6.60 -19.06 -9.39
CA HIS A 72 -6.25 -20.10 -10.35
C HIS A 72 -4.79 -20.55 -10.22
N SER A 73 -3.85 -19.60 -10.17
CA SER A 73 -2.42 -19.87 -9.98
C SER A 73 -2.14 -20.63 -8.67
N THR A 74 -2.84 -20.27 -7.59
CA THR A 74 -2.73 -20.95 -6.30
C THR A 74 -3.12 -22.44 -6.42
N ILE A 75 -4.25 -22.73 -7.08
CA ILE A 75 -4.71 -24.11 -7.31
C ILE A 75 -3.67 -24.88 -8.13
N LEU A 76 -3.17 -24.29 -9.22
CA LEU A 76 -2.15 -24.92 -10.06
C LEU A 76 -0.88 -25.28 -9.28
N PHE A 77 -0.38 -24.36 -8.44
CA PHE A 77 0.81 -24.61 -7.62
C PHE A 77 0.60 -25.79 -6.66
N PHE A 78 -0.54 -25.84 -5.97
CA PHE A 78 -0.83 -26.95 -5.05
C PHE A 78 -1.04 -28.27 -5.79
N CYS A 79 -1.71 -28.27 -6.94
CA CYS A 79 -1.79 -29.47 -7.79
C CYS A 79 -0.41 -30.00 -8.17
N ILE A 80 0.54 -29.13 -8.53
CA ILE A 80 1.92 -29.53 -8.85
C ILE A 80 2.64 -30.03 -7.60
N SER A 81 2.45 -29.36 -6.45
CA SER A 81 3.06 -29.76 -5.19
C SER A 81 2.60 -31.15 -4.74
N ASP A 82 1.33 -31.48 -4.97
CA ASP A 82 0.74 -32.77 -4.62
C ASP A 82 1.26 -33.93 -5.48
N LEU A 83 1.88 -33.66 -6.64
CA LEU A 83 2.48 -34.72 -7.48
C LEU A 83 3.62 -35.46 -6.79
N ALA A 84 4.29 -34.82 -5.82
CA ALA A 84 5.32 -35.47 -5.01
C ALA A 84 4.79 -36.65 -4.18
N ASN A 85 3.46 -36.71 -3.93
CA ASN A 85 2.82 -37.85 -3.27
C ASN A 85 2.71 -39.09 -4.17
N ILE A 86 2.80 -38.93 -5.49
CA ILE A 86 2.79 -40.03 -6.47
C ILE A 86 4.21 -40.55 -6.64
N ASP A 87 5.16 -39.66 -6.92
CA ASP A 87 6.58 -39.97 -7.03
C ASP A 87 7.41 -38.78 -6.49
N PRO A 88 8.35 -39.03 -5.54
CA PRO A 88 9.21 -37.97 -5.00
C PRO A 88 10.00 -37.19 -6.05
N MET A 89 10.21 -37.75 -7.25
CA MET A 89 10.91 -37.10 -8.36
C MET A 89 10.13 -35.92 -8.96
N TYR A 90 8.82 -35.80 -8.70
CA TYR A 90 7.97 -34.67 -9.09
C TYR A 90 7.95 -33.52 -8.08
N GLN A 91 8.93 -33.43 -7.19
CA GLN A 91 9.02 -32.31 -6.25
C GLN A 91 9.61 -31.07 -6.91
N TYR A 92 8.78 -30.04 -7.10
CA TYR A 92 9.18 -28.74 -7.65
C TYR A 92 9.24 -27.66 -6.56
N SER A 93 10.15 -26.70 -6.72
CA SER A 93 10.25 -25.57 -5.79
C SER A 93 9.25 -24.47 -6.13
N LEU A 94 8.83 -23.70 -5.12
CA LEU A 94 7.99 -22.52 -5.31
C LEU A 94 8.66 -21.49 -6.24
N VAL A 95 9.98 -21.31 -6.11
CA VAL A 95 10.74 -20.37 -6.95
C VAL A 95 10.68 -20.77 -8.42
N TRP A 96 10.78 -22.06 -8.73
CA TRP A 96 10.63 -22.57 -10.10
C TRP A 96 9.23 -22.25 -10.65
N PHE A 97 8.18 -22.51 -9.88
CA PHE A 97 6.81 -22.21 -10.29
C PHE A 97 6.59 -20.71 -10.54
N ILE A 98 7.08 -19.85 -9.62
CA ILE A 98 6.98 -18.39 -9.77
C ILE A 98 7.67 -17.94 -11.07
N ASN A 99 8.88 -18.43 -11.34
CA ASN A 99 9.60 -18.06 -12.57
C ASN A 99 8.83 -18.50 -13.82
N LEU A 100 8.29 -19.72 -13.83
CA LEU A 100 7.46 -20.22 -14.94
C LEU A 100 6.19 -19.38 -15.14
N TYR A 101 5.53 -19.01 -14.04
CA TYR A 101 4.30 -18.23 -14.08
C TYR A 101 4.55 -16.78 -14.52
N VAL A 102 5.67 -16.17 -14.12
CA VAL A 102 6.09 -14.86 -14.63
C VAL A 102 6.36 -14.94 -16.13
N MET A 103 7.07 -15.98 -16.59
CA MET A 103 7.29 -16.21 -18.01
C MET A 103 5.96 -16.38 -18.78
N SER A 104 4.96 -17.08 -18.24
CA SER A 104 3.66 -17.19 -18.92
C SER A 104 2.93 -15.85 -19.01
N ILE A 105 2.98 -15.04 -17.96
CA ILE A 105 2.41 -13.67 -17.96
C ILE A 105 3.09 -12.80 -19.03
N GLU A 106 4.41 -12.90 -19.19
CA GLU A 106 5.16 -12.13 -20.17
C GLU A 106 4.88 -12.55 -21.62
N ASN A 107 4.70 -13.85 -21.85
CA ASN A 107 4.45 -14.41 -23.19
C ASN A 107 2.97 -14.41 -23.61
N SER A 108 2.06 -14.25 -22.65
CA SER A 108 0.62 -14.14 -22.93
C SER A 108 0.29 -12.85 -23.67
N GLU A 109 -0.76 -12.90 -24.50
CA GLU A 109 -1.19 -11.76 -25.28
C GLU A 109 -1.72 -10.63 -24.36
N LYS A 110 -1.20 -9.42 -24.58
CA LYS A 110 -1.56 -8.23 -23.80
C LYS A 110 -2.90 -7.68 -24.27
N SER A 111 -3.69 -7.17 -23.32
CA SER A 111 -4.93 -6.45 -23.61
C SER A 111 -5.08 -5.29 -22.64
N THR A 112 -5.63 -4.16 -23.13
CA THR A 112 -6.02 -3.01 -22.31
C THR A 112 -7.34 -3.25 -21.60
N ASP A 113 -8.18 -4.14 -22.14
CA ASP A 113 -9.39 -4.60 -21.47
C ASP A 113 -9.04 -5.68 -20.44
N LEU A 114 -9.44 -5.44 -19.18
CA LEU A 114 -9.11 -6.32 -18.06
C LEU A 114 -9.71 -7.71 -18.23
N GLN A 115 -10.94 -7.83 -18.74
CA GLN A 115 -11.60 -9.13 -18.88
C GLN A 115 -10.90 -9.98 -19.94
N GLN A 116 -10.58 -9.39 -21.10
CA GLN A 116 -9.79 -10.04 -22.13
C GLN A 116 -8.38 -10.37 -21.64
N ARG A 117 -7.76 -9.49 -20.83
CA ARG A 117 -6.44 -9.76 -20.24
C ARG A 117 -6.48 -10.97 -19.31
N ILE A 118 -7.49 -11.06 -18.45
CA ILE A 118 -7.70 -12.20 -17.53
C ILE A 118 -7.92 -13.50 -18.31
N GLN A 119 -8.67 -13.47 -19.40
CA GLN A 119 -8.90 -14.66 -20.22
C GLN A 119 -7.64 -15.15 -20.95
N LYS A 120 -6.73 -14.23 -21.29
CA LYS A 120 -5.46 -14.51 -21.97
C LYS A 120 -4.34 -14.92 -21.01
N LEU A 121 -4.55 -14.79 -19.69
CA LEU A 121 -3.64 -15.15 -18.60
C LEU A 121 -3.91 -16.57 -18.10
#